data_AF-A0A734JAI5-F1
#
_entry.id   AF-A0A734JAI5-F1
#
_cell.length_a   1.000
_cell.length_b   1.000
_cell.length_c   1.000
_cell.angle_alpha   90.00
_cell.angle_beta   90.00
_cell.angle_gamma   90.00
#
_symmetry.space_group_name_H-M   'P 1'
#
loop_
_entity.id
_entity.type
_entity.pdbx_description
1 polymer ?
#
loop_
_entity_poly.entity_id
_entity_poly.type
_entity_poly.pdbx_seq_one_letter_code
_entity_poly.pdbx_strand_id
1 'polypeptide(L)'
;GQPRSGAFHHTLGQLGDARLFSVEATGQGCSVLPLTTVTGHANHLVHAALAGVEQIVTDSSASRQLRLVQWRETQPPFDAAAAKTILSDTHDAELPIYRLAADDPDEENTLATAVFTLDANHVRWQIFDINRDDAKFHGEVRG
;
A
#
# COMPACT_ATOMS: atom_id res chain seq x y z
N GLY A 1 6.99 28.87 12.71
CA GLY A 1 6.97 27.44 13.02
C GLY A 1 7.51 26.69 11.82
N GLN A 2 8.22 25.59 12.03
CA GLN A 2 8.58 24.66 10.94
C GLN A 2 7.28 24.22 10.24
N PRO A 3 7.23 24.10 8.89
CA PRO A 3 6.09 23.50 8.22
C PRO A 3 5.85 22.11 8.83
N ARG A 4 4.60 21.83 9.22
CA ARG A 4 4.23 20.51 9.72
C ARG A 4 4.42 19.53 8.55
N SER A 5 5.17 18.45 8.75
CA SER A 5 5.20 17.38 7.75
C SER A 5 3.80 16.76 7.64
N GLY A 6 3.49 16.20 6.48
CA GLY A 6 2.29 15.38 6.31
C GLY A 6 2.29 14.16 7.25
N ALA A 7 1.16 13.46 7.27
CA ALA A 7 1.05 12.14 7.89
C ALA A 7 1.60 11.07 6.92
N PHE A 8 2.08 9.96 7.47
CA PHE A 8 2.59 8.85 6.67
C PHE A 8 2.14 7.50 7.23
N HIS A 9 1.86 6.58 6.32
CA HIS A 9 1.73 5.17 6.61
C HIS A 9 2.97 4.41 6.16
N HIS A 10 3.37 3.41 6.95
CA HIS A 10 4.40 2.44 6.57
C HIS A 10 3.91 1.03 6.91
N THR A 11 4.21 0.08 6.04
CA THR A 11 4.21 -1.34 6.40
C THR A 11 5.64 -1.77 6.66
N LEU A 12 5.92 -2.29 7.85
CA LEU A 12 7.24 -2.76 8.26
C LEU A 12 7.25 -4.27 8.36
N GLY A 13 8.27 -4.89 7.79
CA GLY A 13 8.60 -6.30 7.92
C GLY A 13 10.10 -6.47 8.04
N GLN A 14 10.53 -7.63 8.57
CA GLN A 14 11.95 -7.90 8.79
C GLN A 14 12.31 -9.31 8.31
N LEU A 15 13.49 -9.43 7.70
CA LEU A 15 14.09 -10.72 7.40
C LEU A 15 14.21 -11.59 8.65
N GLY A 16 13.80 -12.87 8.56
CA GLY A 16 13.80 -13.80 9.69
C GLY A 16 12.66 -13.62 10.69
N ASP A 17 11.77 -12.64 10.49
CA ASP A 17 10.60 -12.41 11.34
C ASP A 17 9.33 -12.38 10.49
N ALA A 18 8.41 -13.30 10.77
CA ALA A 18 7.16 -13.41 10.02
C ALA A 18 6.15 -12.29 10.36
N ARG A 19 6.42 -11.47 11.38
CA ARG A 19 5.50 -10.41 11.80
C ARG A 19 5.61 -9.20 10.87
N LEU A 20 4.46 -8.67 10.50
CA LEU A 20 4.33 -7.41 9.81
C LEU A 20 3.63 -6.38 10.70
N PHE A 21 3.98 -5.11 10.55
CA PHE A 21 3.41 -4.01 11.32
C PHE A 21 2.92 -2.90 10.39
N SER A 22 1.71 -2.42 10.64
CA SER A 22 1.16 -1.19 10.09
C SER A 22 1.50 -0.03 11.02
N VAL A 23 2.10 1.03 10.50
CA VAL A 23 2.50 2.21 11.26
C VAL A 23 1.90 3.45 10.62
N GLU A 24 1.05 4.15 11.36
CA GLU A 24 0.57 5.49 10.99
C GLU A 24 1.21 6.52 11.90
N ALA A 25 1.90 7.51 11.32
CA ALA A 25 2.58 8.56 12.06
C ALA A 25 2.13 9.94 11.57
N THR A 26 1.85 10.83 12.51
CA THR A 26 1.38 12.19 12.27
C THR A 26 2.14 13.17 13.16
N GLY A 27 1.98 14.47 12.94
CA GLY A 27 2.49 15.48 13.87
C GLY A 27 1.81 15.51 15.24
N GLN A 28 0.76 14.70 15.47
CA GLN A 28 -0.04 14.67 16.71
C GLN A 28 0.00 13.32 17.42
N GLY A 29 0.61 12.30 16.82
CA GLY A 29 0.63 10.95 17.39
C GLY A 29 1.12 9.89 16.41
N CYS A 30 1.27 8.68 16.94
CA CYS A 30 1.72 7.50 16.20
C CYS A 30 0.89 6.29 16.65
N SER A 31 0.51 5.44 15.71
CA SER A 31 -0.18 4.18 15.95
C SER A 31 0.54 3.04 15.24
N VAL A 32 0.87 1.98 15.99
CA VAL A 32 1.55 0.79 15.50
C VAL A 32 0.66 -0.41 15.78
N LEU A 33 0.29 -1.15 14.73
CA LEU A 33 -0.57 -2.33 14.82
C LEU A 33 0.10 -3.53 14.15
N PRO A 34 0.11 -4.72 14.77
CA PRO A 34 0.52 -5.94 14.08
C PRO A 34 -0.52 -6.30 13.00
N LEU A 35 -0.03 -6.69 11.82
CA LEU A 35 -0.87 -7.20 10.74
C LEU A 35 -1.00 -8.72 10.87
N THR A 36 -2.15 -9.18 11.38
CA THR A 36 -2.47 -10.60 11.55
C THR A 36 -3.37 -11.14 10.45
N THR A 37 -3.87 -10.27 9.57
CA THR A 37 -4.72 -10.59 8.44
C THR A 37 -4.32 -9.76 7.21
N VAL A 38 -4.72 -10.23 6.02
CA VAL A 38 -4.52 -9.48 4.77
C VAL A 38 -5.19 -8.10 4.91
N THR A 39 -4.40 -7.05 4.71
CA THR A 39 -4.83 -5.66 4.89
C THR A 39 -4.35 -4.83 3.71
N GLY A 40 -5.19 -3.91 3.25
CA GLY A 40 -4.84 -2.88 2.28
C GLY A 40 -4.97 -1.50 2.91
N HIS A 41 -4.09 -0.58 2.50
CA HIS A 41 -4.01 0.77 3.04
C HIS A 41 -3.75 1.77 1.90
N ALA A 42 -4.57 2.80 1.80
CA ALA A 42 -4.43 3.92 0.87
C ALA A 42 -3.89 5.16 1.59
N ASN A 43 -3.87 6.32 0.97
CA ASN A 43 -3.09 7.47 1.45
C ASN A 43 -3.72 8.26 2.62
N HIS A 44 -4.56 7.65 3.48
CA HIS A 44 -5.19 8.31 4.63
C HIS A 44 -5.17 7.45 5.89
N LEU A 45 -5.35 8.08 7.06
CA LEU A 45 -5.35 7.40 8.37
C LEU A 45 -6.61 6.54 8.53
N VAL A 46 -6.42 5.27 8.88
CA VAL A 46 -7.49 4.30 9.16
C VAL A 46 -7.37 3.66 10.54
N HIS A 47 -6.28 3.91 11.28
CA HIS A 47 -6.14 3.38 12.63
C HIS A 47 -7.09 4.11 13.60
N ALA A 48 -7.89 3.34 14.35
CA ALA A 48 -8.87 3.89 15.31
C ALA A 48 -8.22 4.81 16.36
N ALA A 49 -6.96 4.56 16.74
CA ALA A 49 -6.21 5.40 17.68
C ALA A 49 -5.97 6.83 17.17
N LEU A 50 -6.04 7.05 15.86
CA LEU A 50 -5.85 8.35 15.21
C LEU A 50 -7.14 8.89 14.57
N ALA A 51 -8.31 8.31 14.86
CA ALA A 51 -9.58 8.70 14.26
C ALA A 51 -9.99 10.17 14.53
N GLY A 52 -9.43 10.79 15.58
CA GLY A 52 -9.65 12.21 15.91
C GLY A 52 -8.69 13.18 15.23
N VAL A 53 -7.71 12.70 14.44
CA VAL A 53 -6.78 13.54 13.71
C VAL A 53 -7.47 14.05 12.44
N GLU A 54 -7.55 15.38 12.30
CA GLU A 54 -8.07 16.01 11.09
C GLU A 54 -7.16 15.71 9.90
N GLN A 55 -7.78 15.32 8.78
CA GLN A 55 -7.10 14.98 7.54
C GLN A 55 -8.03 15.27 6.36
N ILE A 56 -7.44 15.56 5.20
CA ILE A 56 -8.15 15.60 3.93
C ILE A 56 -7.97 14.22 3.30
N VAL A 57 -9.08 13.53 3.04
CA VAL A 57 -9.08 12.27 2.30
C VAL A 57 -9.43 12.60 0.85
N THR A 58 -8.50 12.39 -0.08
CA THR A 58 -8.76 12.55 -1.51
C THR A 58 -9.75 11.49 -1.99
N ASP A 59 -10.52 11.81 -3.02
CA ASP A 59 -11.52 10.88 -3.57
C ASP A 59 -10.85 9.58 -4.06
N SER A 60 -9.64 9.64 -4.63
CA SER A 60 -8.95 8.42 -5.05
C SER A 60 -8.50 7.57 -3.87
N SER A 61 -8.06 8.19 -2.78
CA SER A 61 -7.65 7.48 -1.57
C SER A 61 -8.84 6.76 -0.94
N ALA A 62 -10.01 7.40 -0.89
CA ALA A 62 -11.26 6.78 -0.46
C ALA A 62 -11.69 5.63 -1.38
N SER A 63 -11.71 5.83 -2.71
CA SER A 63 -12.10 4.78 -3.67
C SER A 63 -11.19 3.56 -3.59
N ARG A 64 -9.86 3.77 -3.59
CA ARG A 64 -8.86 2.70 -3.48
C ARG A 64 -8.99 1.93 -2.16
N GLN A 65 -9.20 2.62 -1.03
CA GLN A 65 -9.39 1.96 0.25
C GLN A 65 -10.65 1.08 0.26
N LEU A 66 -11.76 1.56 -0.31
CA LEU A 66 -12.98 0.79 -0.45
C LEU A 66 -12.75 -0.45 -1.33
N ARG A 67 -12.06 -0.30 -2.47
CA ARG A 67 -11.73 -1.40 -3.36
C ARG A 67 -10.86 -2.46 -2.68
N LEU A 68 -9.88 -2.05 -1.88
CA LEU A 68 -9.04 -2.95 -1.08
C LEU A 68 -9.86 -3.71 -0.01
N VAL A 69 -10.84 -3.05 0.63
CA VAL A 69 -11.76 -3.70 1.58
C VAL A 69 -12.58 -4.79 0.88
N GLN A 70 -13.13 -4.51 -0.31
CA GLN A 70 -13.88 -5.50 -1.10
C GLN A 70 -13.00 -6.69 -1.51
N TRP A 71 -11.77 -6.45 -1.95
CA TRP A 71 -10.82 -7.52 -2.28
C TRP A 71 -10.49 -8.42 -1.10
N ARG A 72 -10.42 -7.85 0.10
CA ARG A 72 -10.19 -8.63 1.33
C ARG A 72 -11.34 -9.59 1.65
N GLU A 73 -12.54 -9.36 1.14
CA GLU A 73 -13.71 -10.22 1.35
C GLU A 73 -13.72 -11.44 0.41
N THR A 74 -13.00 -11.41 -0.72
CA THR A 74 -13.02 -12.43 -1.78
C THR A 74 -11.76 -13.31 -1.84
N GLN A 75 -10.99 -13.32 -0.75
CA GLN A 75 -9.61 -13.83 -0.60
C GLN A 75 -9.17 -14.98 -1.54
N PRO A 76 -8.35 -14.71 -2.57
CA PRO A 76 -7.42 -15.70 -3.10
C PRO A 76 -6.25 -15.92 -2.12
N PRO A 77 -5.46 -17.00 -2.26
CA PRO A 77 -4.15 -17.08 -1.60
C PRO A 77 -3.34 -15.81 -1.88
N PHE A 78 -2.82 -15.19 -0.83
CA PHE A 78 -2.13 -13.91 -0.91
C PHE A 78 -0.64 -14.11 -1.18
N ASP A 79 -0.30 -14.39 -2.44
CA ASP A 79 1.07 -14.46 -2.93
C ASP A 79 1.46 -13.19 -3.73
N ALA A 80 2.69 -13.18 -4.26
CA ALA A 80 3.22 -12.06 -5.03
C ALA A 80 2.38 -11.76 -6.30
N ALA A 81 1.81 -12.78 -6.94
CA ALA A 81 1.01 -12.61 -8.14
C ALA A 81 -0.37 -12.03 -7.81
N ALA A 82 -0.98 -12.48 -6.72
CA ALA A 82 -2.22 -11.90 -6.19
C ALA A 82 -2.02 -10.43 -5.79
N ALA A 83 -0.93 -10.11 -5.09
CA ALA A 83 -0.60 -8.73 -4.72
C ALA A 83 -0.44 -7.83 -5.95
N LYS A 84 0.31 -8.29 -6.96
CA LYS A 84 0.46 -7.56 -8.23
C LYS A 84 -0.87 -7.35 -8.96
N THR A 85 -1.76 -8.35 -8.93
CA THR A 85 -3.10 -8.28 -9.54
C THR A 85 -3.94 -7.19 -8.87
N ILE A 86 -3.94 -7.15 -7.53
CA ILE A 86 -4.63 -6.09 -6.78
C ILE A 86 -4.05 -4.71 -7.11
N LEU A 87 -2.72 -4.58 -7.17
CA LEU A 87 -2.02 -3.35 -7.56
C LEU A 87 -2.12 -3.03 -9.06
N SER A 88 -2.79 -3.87 -9.84
CA SER A 88 -3.12 -3.69 -11.27
C SER A 88 -4.62 -3.48 -11.47
N ASP A 89 -5.41 -3.38 -10.40
CA ASP A 89 -6.86 -3.28 -10.47
C ASP A 89 -7.29 -1.94 -11.09
N THR A 90 -8.07 -2.04 -12.16
CA THR A 90 -8.67 -0.93 -12.91
C THR A 90 -10.19 -0.96 -12.83
N HIS A 91 -10.76 -1.50 -11.74
CA HIS A 91 -12.20 -1.74 -11.63
C HIS A 91 -13.02 -0.45 -11.62
N ASP A 92 -12.58 0.55 -10.85
CA ASP A 92 -13.15 1.89 -10.89
C ASP A 92 -12.64 2.60 -12.15
N ALA A 93 -13.55 3.04 -13.02
CA ALA A 93 -13.18 3.68 -14.27
C ALA A 93 -12.61 5.10 -14.07
N GLU A 94 -13.01 5.76 -12.99
CA GLU A 94 -12.60 7.14 -12.69
C GLU A 94 -11.40 7.17 -11.75
N LEU A 95 -11.37 6.36 -10.69
CA LEU A 95 -10.33 6.40 -9.66
C LEU A 95 -9.81 4.98 -9.30
N PRO A 96 -9.22 4.25 -10.27
CA PRO A 96 -8.72 2.90 -10.04
C PRO A 96 -7.53 2.85 -9.08
N ILE A 97 -7.21 1.65 -8.57
CA ILE A 97 -5.95 1.42 -7.85
C ILE A 97 -4.77 1.66 -8.78
N TYR A 98 -4.82 1.11 -9.99
CA TYR A 98 -3.82 1.36 -11.02
C TYR A 98 -4.25 2.49 -11.94
N ARG A 99 -3.78 3.69 -11.64
CA ARG A 99 -4.14 4.91 -12.38
C ARG A 99 -2.95 5.45 -13.19
N LEU A 100 -3.21 5.82 -14.44
CA LEU A 100 -2.24 6.40 -15.39
C LEU A 100 -2.84 7.57 -16.20
N ALA A 101 -3.88 8.23 -15.67
CA ALA A 101 -4.69 9.17 -16.43
C ALA A 101 -4.05 10.57 -16.43
N ALA A 102 -3.99 11.25 -17.58
CA ALA A 102 -3.39 12.58 -17.65
C ALA A 102 -4.21 13.66 -16.93
N ASP A 103 -5.51 13.41 -16.75
CA ASP A 103 -6.49 14.24 -16.05
C ASP A 103 -6.64 13.80 -14.58
N ASP A 104 -5.55 13.36 -13.96
CA ASP A 104 -5.56 12.93 -12.57
C ASP A 104 -5.86 14.09 -11.61
N PRO A 105 -7.04 14.12 -10.95
CA PRO A 105 -7.44 15.29 -10.18
C PRO A 105 -6.61 15.50 -8.91
N ASP A 106 -5.93 14.46 -8.42
CA ASP A 106 -5.08 14.49 -7.22
C ASP A 106 -3.59 14.25 -7.50
N GLU A 107 -3.20 14.14 -8.78
CA GLU A 107 -1.81 13.89 -9.20
C GLU A 107 -1.18 12.62 -8.59
N GLU A 108 -1.98 11.61 -8.22
CA GLU A 108 -1.56 10.35 -7.58
C GLU A 108 -1.35 9.16 -8.55
N ASN A 109 -1.06 9.43 -9.83
CA ASN A 109 -0.77 8.41 -10.82
C ASN A 109 0.32 7.42 -10.39
N THR A 110 0.12 6.15 -10.74
CA THR A 110 1.08 5.09 -10.46
C THR A 110 2.32 5.24 -11.34
N LEU A 111 3.45 5.58 -10.71
CA LEU A 111 4.75 5.66 -11.40
C LEU A 111 5.41 4.28 -11.56
N ALA A 112 5.26 3.43 -10.56
CA ALA A 112 5.82 2.09 -10.51
C ALA A 112 5.05 1.24 -9.49
N THR A 113 5.19 -0.08 -9.57
CA THR A 113 4.70 -1.01 -8.56
C THR A 113 5.83 -1.85 -8.03
N ALA A 114 5.96 -1.89 -6.70
CA ALA A 114 6.92 -2.74 -6.02
C ALA A 114 6.19 -3.86 -5.28
N VAL A 115 6.65 -5.09 -5.45
CA VAL A 115 6.16 -6.26 -4.71
C VAL A 115 7.33 -6.84 -3.93
N PHE A 116 7.16 -6.94 -2.61
CA PHE A 116 8.12 -7.56 -1.70
C PHE A 116 7.53 -8.86 -1.18
N THR A 117 8.29 -9.95 -1.27
CA THR A 117 7.97 -11.25 -0.67
C THR A 117 8.99 -11.55 0.40
N LEU A 118 8.51 -11.68 1.64
CA LEU A 118 9.35 -11.99 2.79
C LEU A 118 9.10 -13.44 3.19
N ASP A 119 10.18 -14.18 3.41
CA ASP A 119 10.15 -15.48 4.07
C ASP A 119 11.20 -15.51 5.19
N ALA A 120 11.33 -16.65 5.88
CA ALA A 120 12.23 -16.79 7.01
C ALA A 120 13.70 -16.50 6.67
N ASN A 121 14.11 -16.62 5.40
CA ASN A 121 15.51 -16.53 4.98
C ASN A 121 15.74 -15.52 3.86
N HIS A 122 14.69 -14.98 3.24
CA HIS A 122 14.81 -14.12 2.08
C HIS A 122 13.86 -12.92 2.13
N VAL A 123 14.34 -11.79 1.62
CA VAL A 123 13.47 -10.74 1.08
C VAL A 123 13.69 -10.72 -0.43
N ARG A 124 12.68 -11.14 -1.19
CA ARG A 124 12.64 -10.98 -2.64
C ARG A 124 11.86 -9.73 -3.00
N TRP A 125 12.31 -8.99 -4.00
CA TRP A 125 11.61 -7.80 -4.46
C TRP A 125 11.58 -7.72 -5.98
N GLN A 126 10.51 -7.15 -6.51
CA GLN A 126 10.30 -6.89 -7.93
C GLN A 126 9.71 -5.49 -8.09
N ILE A 127 10.21 -4.74 -9.08
CA ILE A 127 9.73 -3.42 -9.45
C ILE A 127 9.28 -3.46 -10.91
N PHE A 128 8.02 -3.12 -11.13
CA PHE A 128 7.39 -2.99 -12.44
C PHE A 128 7.21 -1.52 -12.75
N ASP A 129 7.48 -1.10 -13.98
CA ASP A 129 7.11 0.23 -14.45
C ASP A 129 5.68 0.19 -15.02
N ILE A 130 5.38 1.04 -16.01
CA ILE A 130 4.09 1.03 -16.69
C ILE A 130 3.87 -0.29 -17.43
N ASN A 131 4.93 -0.91 -17.96
CA ASN A 131 4.84 -2.28 -18.45
C ASN A 131 4.84 -3.23 -17.24
N ARG A 132 3.71 -3.90 -17.06
CA ARG A 132 3.46 -4.79 -15.93
C ARG A 132 3.75 -6.24 -16.26
N ASP A 133 4.14 -6.63 -17.47
CA ASP A 133 4.34 -8.04 -17.81
C ASP A 133 5.58 -8.58 -17.07
N ASP A 134 6.70 -7.87 -17.20
CA ASP A 134 7.98 -8.24 -16.64
C ASP A 134 8.47 -7.23 -15.58
N ALA A 135 9.15 -7.75 -14.56
CA ALA A 135 9.80 -6.88 -13.58
C ALA A 135 11.00 -6.19 -14.24
N LYS A 136 11.00 -4.85 -14.26
CA LYS A 136 12.12 -4.05 -14.74
C LYS A 136 13.35 -4.21 -13.87
N PHE A 137 13.12 -4.27 -12.56
CA PHE A 137 14.17 -4.54 -11.58
C PHE A 137 13.70 -5.61 -10.61
N HIS A 138 14.63 -6.43 -10.14
CA HIS A 138 14.37 -7.45 -9.14
C HIS A 138 15.65 -7.78 -8.37
N GLY A 139 15.48 -8.34 -7.19
CA GLY A 139 16.61 -8.78 -6.38
C GLY A 139 16.18 -9.57 -5.16
N GLU A 140 17.18 -10.03 -4.42
CA GLU A 140 17.00 -10.83 -3.23
C GLU A 140 18.07 -10.45 -2.20
N VAL A 141 17.66 -10.37 -0.93
CA VAL A 141 18.55 -10.30 0.23
C VAL A 141 18.37 -11.57 1.04
N ARG A 142 19.48 -12.16 1.49
CA ARG A 142 19.51 -13.41 2.25
C ARG A 142 20.03 -13.19 3.66
N GLY A 143 19.45 -13.94 4.61
CA GLY A 143 19.82 -13.92 6.03
C GLY A 143 20.97 -14.84 6.36
#